data_AF-A0A8B6GTJ6-F1
#
_entry.id   AF-A0A8B6GTJ6-F1
#
_cell.length_a   1.000
_cell.length_b   1.000
_cell.length_c   1.000
_cell.angle_alpha   90.00
_cell.angle_beta   90.00
_cell.angle_gamma   90.00
#
_symmetry.space_group_name_H-M   'P 1'
#
loop_
_entity.id
_entity.type
_entity.pdbx_description
1 polymer ?
#
loop_
_entity_poly.entity_id
_entity_poly.type
_entity_poly.pdbx_seq_one_letter_code
_entity_poly.pdbx_strand_id
1 'polypeptide(L)' 'MYKPDTLGFDKIYILNLERRPERRERIEKLLAELKLDYSIFRAVDGRKLNPEKLAELGVTILPGYEDMSLKR' A
#
# COMPACT_ATOMS: atom_id res chain seq x y z
N MET A 1 -15.63 17.23 21.31
CA MET A 1 -15.37 16.13 20.36
C MET A 1 -13.89 16.11 20.04
N TYR A 2 -13.21 14.98 20.23
CA TYR A 2 -11.78 14.84 19.92
C TYR A 2 -11.61 14.64 18.40
N LYS A 3 -10.83 15.49 17.74
CA LYS A 3 -10.55 15.35 16.30
C LYS A 3 -9.42 14.32 16.11
N PRO A 4 -9.51 13.45 15.08
CA PRO A 4 -8.40 12.62 14.68
C PRO A 4 -7.15 13.47 14.40
N ASP A 5 -5.98 12.98 14.82
CA ASP A 5 -4.69 13.68 14.69
C ASP A 5 -3.91 13.18 13.48
N THR A 6 -3.19 14.05 12.79
CA THR A 6 -2.26 13.69 11.73
C THR A 6 -0.81 13.64 12.21
N LEU A 7 -0.56 13.83 13.52
CA LEU A 7 0.78 13.90 14.14
C LEU A 7 1.69 14.96 13.53
N GLY A 8 1.11 16.03 12.97
CA GLY A 8 1.86 17.09 12.29
C GLY A 8 2.18 16.82 10.82
N PHE A 9 1.69 15.71 10.24
CA PHE A 9 1.76 15.46 8.79
C PHE A 9 0.56 16.07 8.06
N ASP A 10 0.70 16.34 6.75
CA ASP A 10 -0.43 16.77 5.93
C ASP A 10 -1.48 15.66 5.76
N LYS A 11 -1.01 14.42 5.49
CA LYS A 11 -1.85 13.22 5.30
C LYS A 11 -1.08 11.96 5.67
N ILE A 12 -1.79 10.99 6.24
CA ILE A 12 -1.26 9.65 6.52
C ILE A 12 -1.92 8.65 5.57
N TYR A 13 -1.11 7.83 4.90
CA TYR A 13 -1.57 6.79 3.98
C TYR A 13 -1.14 5.40 4.44
N ILE A 14 -2.08 4.46 4.42
CA ILE A 14 -1.85 3.07 4.75
C ILE A 14 -1.98 2.23 3.48
N LEU A 15 -0.90 1.57 3.07
CA LEU A 15 -0.91 0.65 1.95
C LEU A 15 -1.13 -0.78 2.45
N ASN A 16 -2.10 -1.47 1.84
CA ASN A 16 -2.28 -2.90 2.09
C ASN A 16 -2.63 -3.67 0.82
N LEU A 17 -2.12 -4.90 0.73
CA LEU A 17 -2.51 -5.85 -0.31
C LEU A 17 -3.88 -6.44 0.02
N GLU A 18 -4.80 -6.46 -0.95
CA GLU A 18 -6.17 -6.96 -0.73
C GLU A 18 -6.23 -8.40 -0.23
N ARG A 19 -5.33 -9.25 -0.72
CA ARG A 19 -5.22 -10.65 -0.28
C ARG A 19 -4.73 -10.83 1.17
N ARG A 20 -4.44 -9.75 1.91
CA ARG A 20 -4.00 -9.77 3.32
C ARG A 20 -4.96 -8.96 4.20
N PRO A 21 -6.23 -9.36 4.32
CA PRO A 21 -7.23 -8.64 5.12
C PRO A 21 -6.87 -8.59 6.60
N GLU A 22 -6.28 -9.66 7.15
CA GLU A 22 -5.87 -9.70 8.56
C GLU A 22 -4.84 -8.62 8.92
N ARG A 23 -3.92 -8.28 8.00
CA ARG A 23 -2.95 -7.20 8.23
C ARG A 23 -3.64 -5.84 8.28
N ARG A 24 -4.63 -5.62 7.42
CA ARG A 24 -5.44 -4.41 7.43
C ARG A 24 -6.21 -4.28 8.73
N GLU A 25 -6.89 -5.33 9.14
CA GLU A 25 -7.71 -5.33 10.35
C GLU A 25 -6.86 -5.03 11.62
N ARG A 26 -5.64 -5.58 11.69
CA ARG A 26 -4.69 -5.26 12.76
C ARG A 26 -4.25 -3.80 12.75
N ILE A 27 -3.96 -3.24 11.57
CA ILE A 27 -3.53 -1.84 11.43
C ILE A 27 -4.68 -0.90 11.77
N GLU A 28 -5.90 -1.16 11.28
CA GLU A 28 -7.08 -0.34 11.57
C GLU A 28 -7.38 -0.27 13.08
N LYS A 29 -7.25 -1.39 13.81
CA LYS A 29 -7.38 -1.43 15.28
C LYS A 29 -6.36 -0.51 15.97
N LEU A 30 -5.09 -0.61 15.59
CA LEU A 30 -4.01 0.22 16.16
C LEU A 30 -4.22 1.71 15.86
N LEU A 31 -4.60 2.06 14.62
CA LEU A 31 -4.83 3.45 14.23
C LEU A 31 -6.07 4.05 14.90
N ALA A 32 -7.08 3.24 15.16
CA ALA A 32 -8.26 3.65 15.92
C ALA A 32 -7.90 3.98 17.39
N GLU A 33 -7.04 3.16 18.02
CA GLU A 33 -6.54 3.42 19.37
C GLU A 33 -5.72 4.72 19.44
N LEU A 34 -4.89 4.98 18.43
CA LEU A 34 -4.11 6.20 18.29
C LEU A 34 -4.92 7.41 17.82
N LYS A 35 -6.18 7.20 17.40
CA LYS A 35 -7.09 8.23 16.89
C LYS A 35 -6.47 9.04 15.74
N LEU A 36 -5.84 8.35 14.80
CA LEU A 36 -5.19 9.00 13.67
C LEU A 36 -6.15 9.28 12.53
N ASP A 37 -5.95 10.40 11.83
CA ASP A 37 -6.56 10.65 10.53
C ASP A 37 -5.71 9.98 9.44
N TYR A 38 -6.28 8.99 8.75
CA TYR A 38 -5.57 8.22 7.74
C TYR A 38 -6.47 7.82 6.57
N SER A 39 -5.85 7.59 5.42
CA SER A 39 -6.49 7.08 4.21
C SER A 39 -5.91 5.73 3.80
N ILE A 40 -6.77 4.78 3.50
CA ILE A 40 -6.34 3.45 3.02
C ILE A 40 -6.16 3.49 1.51
N PHE A 41 -5.01 3.01 1.06
CA PHE A 41 -4.68 2.86 -0.34
C PHE A 41 -4.48 1.39 -0.71
N ARG A 42 -5.13 0.94 -1.79
CA ARG A 42 -5.00 -0.44 -2.29
C ARG A 42 -3.62 -0.60 -2.93
N ALA A 43 -2.82 -1.51 -2.39
CA ALA A 43 -1.51 -1.82 -2.97
C ALA A 43 -1.67 -2.67 -4.24
N VAL A 44 -0.82 -2.39 -5.23
CA VAL A 44 -0.71 -3.21 -6.44
C VAL A 44 -0.11 -4.57 -6.07
N ASP A 45 -0.74 -5.63 -6.55
CA ASP A 45 -0.26 -6.98 -6.30
C ASP A 45 0.83 -7.35 -7.30
N GLY A 46 2.10 -7.35 -6.85
CA GLY A 46 3.23 -7.76 -7.67
C GLY A 46 3.14 -9.18 -8.25
N ARG A 47 2.33 -10.08 -7.66
CA ARG A 47 2.10 -11.42 -8.25
C ARG A 47 1.27 -11.37 -9.54
N LYS A 48 0.50 -10.29 -9.72
CA LYS A 48 -0.34 -10.04 -10.89
C LYS A 48 0.35 -9.10 -11.89
N LEU A 49 1.56 -8.62 -11.59
CA LEU A 49 2.34 -7.82 -12.52
C LEU A 49 3.03 -8.75 -13.50
N ASN A 50 2.51 -8.79 -14.73
CA ASN A 50 3.18 -9.34 -15.89
C ASN A 50 3.54 -8.18 -16.86
N PRO A 51 4.36 -8.42 -17.90
CA PRO A 51 4.74 -7.38 -18.84
C PRO A 51 3.55 -6.65 -19.49
N GLU A 52 2.48 -7.39 -19.82
CA GLU A 52 1.24 -6.82 -20.37
C GLU A 52 0.58 -5.83 -19.40
N LYS A 53 0.48 -6.19 -18.11
CA LYS A 53 -0.11 -5.33 -17.09
C LYS A 53 0.75 -4.11 -16.80
N LEU A 54 2.08 -4.26 -16.85
CA LEU A 54 3.00 -3.14 -16.71
C LEU A 54 2.86 -2.17 -17.88
N ALA A 55 2.71 -2.67 -19.10
CA ALA A 55 2.45 -1.85 -20.28
C ALA A 55 1.10 -1.12 -20.18
N GLU A 56 0.03 -1.77 -19.72
CA GLU A 56 -1.27 -1.15 -19.46
C GLU A 56 -1.18 0.00 -18.43
N LEU A 57 -0.33 -0.18 -17.41
CA LEU A 57 -0.06 0.83 -16.39
C LEU A 57 0.87 1.95 -16.89
N GLY A 58 1.38 1.87 -18.12
CA GLY A 58 2.36 2.82 -18.66
C GLY A 58 3.73 2.75 -17.98
N VAL A 59 4.04 1.63 -17.32
CA VAL A 59 5.27 1.42 -16.57
C VAL A 59 6.30 0.74 -17.47
N THR A 60 7.47 1.37 -17.63
CA THR A 60 8.63 0.78 -18.31
C THR A 60 9.66 0.35 -17.27
N ILE A 61 10.10 -0.91 -17.33
CA ILE A 61 11.17 -1.40 -16.47
C ILE A 61 12.49 -0.80 -16.96
N LEU A 62 13.32 -0.32 -16.03
CA LEU A 62 14.65 0.19 -16.36
C LEU A 62 15.51 -0.92 -17.00
N PRO A 63 16.22 -0.64 -18.11
CA PRO A 63 17.11 -1.62 -18.73
C PRO A 63 18.12 -2.18 -17.71
N GLY A 64 18.18 -3.52 -17.58
CA GLY A 64 19.06 -4.20 -16.64
C GLY A 64 18.57 -4.28 -15.19
N TYR A 65 17.37 -3.76 -14.87
CA TYR A 65 16.78 -3.93 -13.55
C TYR A 65 16.27 -5.36 -13.35
N GLU A 66 16.91 -6.10 -12.46
CA GLU A 66 16.43 -7.39 -11.98
C GLU A 66 15.66 -7.22 -10.67
N ASP A 67 14.36 -7.47 -10.69
CA ASP A 67 13.56 -7.53 -9.46
C ASP A 67 13.87 -8.82 -8.69
N MET A 68 14.56 -8.69 -7.56
CA MET A 68 14.91 -9.82 -6.69
C MET A 68 13.66 -10.56 -6.16
N SER A 69 12.50 -9.89 -6.11
CA SER A 69 11.23 -10.47 -5.66
C SER A 69 10.50 -11.28 -6.75
N LEU A 70 10.93 -11.20 -8.01
CA LEU A 70 10.48 -12.05 -9.13
C LEU A 70 11.22 -13.39 -9.19
N LYS A 71 12.36 -13.53 -8.50
CA LYS A 71 13.06 -14.82 -8.33
C LYS A 71 12.29 -15.66 -7.30
N ARG A 72 11.26 -16.38 -7.75
CA ARG A 72 10.53 -17.39 -6.96
C ARG A 72 10.80 -18.79 -7.45
#